data_AF-A0A4R8DH52-F1
#
_entry.id   AF-A0A4R8DH52-F1
#
_cell.length_a   1.000
_cell.length_b   1.000
_cell.length_c   1.000
_cell.angle_alpha   90.00
_cell.angle_beta   90.00
_cell.angle_gamma   90.00
#
_symmetry.space_group_name_H-M   'P 1'
#
loop_
_entity.id
_entity.type
_entity.pdbx_description
1 polymer ?
#
loop_
_entity_poly.entity_id
_entity_poly.type
_entity_poly.pdbx_seq_one_letter_code
_entity_poly.pdbx_strand_id
1 'polypeptide(L)'
;MKQTMAVVLLSIFLGCQKSGSGNNNNNNNNGLANQPTAQATFDSQSGGVYKGSLTGSSGYFVVNLQATKPFIIYQWTTPSGNIDSLFTSSLGSWTSGQAITKAVFTGSDGSVFWFSVGANGSGASIDSVFIPGHTGPVYAAIGKELSTSQIKIFQGTGTTSGAGCYNGIVNLWMNSTTGAYAYLGTSGDFGSGPLSVSGNTVTTGNGGNNSENGTLTISSDGMSISGTVSNKSCTHAISATRIL
;
A
#
# COMPACT_ATOMS: atom_id res chain seq x y z
N MET A 1 -43.72 -61.32 -3.67
CA MET A 1 -44.56 -60.30 -4.34
C MET A 1 -44.21 -58.96 -3.67
N LYS A 2 -43.14 -58.26 -4.04
CA LYS A 2 -43.06 -57.20 -5.07
C LYS A 2 -44.32 -56.32 -5.14
N GLN A 3 -44.29 -55.13 -4.53
CA GLN A 3 -44.77 -53.89 -5.14
C GLN A 3 -43.94 -52.71 -4.61
N THR A 4 -43.05 -52.22 -5.47
CA THR A 4 -42.37 -50.92 -5.44
C THR A 4 -43.40 -49.81 -5.68
N MET A 5 -43.46 -48.80 -4.80
CA MET A 5 -44.12 -47.54 -5.10
C MET A 5 -43.06 -46.48 -5.45
N ALA A 6 -43.12 -46.03 -6.70
CA ALA A 6 -42.32 -44.93 -7.23
C ALA A 6 -43.01 -43.59 -6.89
N VAL A 7 -42.27 -42.66 -6.28
CA VAL A 7 -42.70 -41.27 -6.12
C VAL A 7 -41.98 -40.44 -7.17
N VAL A 8 -42.75 -39.92 -8.12
CA VAL A 8 -42.32 -38.98 -9.16
C VAL A 8 -42.41 -37.57 -8.57
N LEU A 9 -41.28 -36.91 -8.36
CA LEU A 9 -41.21 -35.53 -7.92
C LEU A 9 -41.03 -34.61 -9.14
N LEU A 10 -42.12 -33.97 -9.55
CA LEU A 10 -42.19 -33.02 -10.66
C LEU A 10 -41.66 -31.65 -10.18
N SER A 11 -40.45 -31.27 -10.63
CA SER A 11 -39.86 -29.96 -10.33
C SER A 11 -40.10 -28.99 -11.48
N ILE A 12 -40.79 -27.91 -11.17
CA ILE A 12 -41.34 -26.92 -12.10
C ILE A 12 -40.22 -25.93 -12.48
N PHE A 13 -39.97 -25.75 -13.77
CA PHE A 13 -39.06 -24.72 -14.28
C PHE A 13 -39.68 -23.32 -14.10
N LEU A 14 -39.16 -22.55 -13.14
CA LEU A 14 -39.39 -21.10 -13.07
C LEU A 14 -38.31 -20.39 -13.90
N GLY A 15 -38.66 -20.06 -15.14
CA GLY A 15 -37.89 -19.14 -15.98
C GLY A 15 -38.03 -17.71 -15.47
N CYS A 16 -36.92 -17.12 -15.00
CA CYS A 16 -36.83 -15.67 -14.83
C CYS A 16 -36.44 -15.01 -16.15
N GLN A 17 -37.36 -14.22 -16.69
CA GLN A 17 -37.10 -13.27 -17.77
C GLN A 17 -36.12 -12.20 -17.26
N LYS A 18 -34.94 -12.10 -17.88
CA LYS A 18 -34.05 -10.95 -17.68
C LYS A 18 -34.58 -9.79 -18.52
N SER A 19 -35.38 -8.94 -17.91
CA SER A 19 -35.73 -7.63 -18.46
C SER A 19 -34.46 -6.79 -18.58
N GLY A 20 -34.16 -6.37 -19.80
CA GLY A 20 -33.13 -5.37 -20.07
C GLY A 20 -33.52 -4.05 -19.42
N SER A 21 -32.67 -3.56 -18.54
CA SER A 21 -32.66 -2.15 -18.15
C SER A 21 -31.23 -1.67 -18.30
N GLY A 22 -31.02 -0.79 -19.27
CA GLY A 22 -29.77 -0.11 -19.48
C GLY A 22 -29.44 0.67 -18.23
N ASN A 23 -28.36 0.26 -17.56
CA ASN A 23 -27.80 1.05 -16.47
C ASN A 23 -26.43 1.53 -16.93
N ASN A 24 -26.33 2.83 -17.15
CA ASN A 24 -25.07 3.55 -17.29
C ASN A 24 -24.30 3.44 -15.96
N ASN A 25 -23.69 2.28 -15.73
CA ASN A 25 -22.69 2.15 -14.69
C ASN A 25 -21.37 2.62 -15.26
N ASN A 26 -21.15 3.93 -15.16
CA ASN A 26 -19.81 4.51 -15.19
C ASN A 26 -19.11 4.11 -13.89
N ASN A 27 -18.86 2.80 -13.74
CA ASN A 27 -18.16 2.25 -12.61
C ASN A 27 -16.67 2.45 -12.93
N ASN A 28 -16.14 3.62 -12.58
CA ASN A 28 -14.70 3.89 -12.54
C ASN A 28 -14.06 3.03 -11.43
N ASN A 29 -14.17 1.71 -11.56
CA ASN A 29 -13.52 0.78 -10.67
C ASN A 29 -12.08 0.66 -11.17
N ASN A 30 -11.18 1.46 -10.61
CA ASN A 30 -9.76 1.54 -11.02
C ASN A 30 -8.97 0.24 -10.74
N GLY A 31 -9.63 -0.91 -10.57
CA GLY A 31 -9.02 -2.21 -10.28
C GLY A 31 -8.37 -2.35 -8.89
N LEU A 32 -8.27 -1.27 -8.10
CA LEU A 32 -7.65 -1.28 -6.78
C LEU A 32 -8.56 -1.86 -5.71
N ALA A 33 -7.98 -2.61 -4.78
CA ALA A 33 -8.71 -3.18 -3.66
C ALA A 33 -9.36 -2.07 -2.81
N ASN A 34 -10.60 -2.24 -2.40
CA ASN A 34 -11.33 -1.29 -1.54
C ASN A 34 -11.56 -1.84 -0.12
N GLN A 35 -11.02 -3.02 0.18
CA GLN A 35 -11.05 -3.63 1.50
C GLN A 35 -9.66 -4.14 1.92
N PRO A 36 -9.40 -4.30 3.23
CA PRO A 36 -8.18 -4.95 3.71
C PRO A 36 -8.05 -6.37 3.14
N THR A 37 -6.81 -6.74 2.85
CA THR A 37 -6.39 -8.07 2.40
C THR A 37 -5.77 -8.90 3.53
N ALA A 38 -5.48 -8.28 4.67
CA ALA A 38 -5.00 -8.94 5.88
C ALA A 38 -6.10 -9.77 6.56
N GLN A 39 -5.72 -10.93 7.12
CA GLN A 39 -6.63 -11.76 7.91
C GLN A 39 -6.48 -11.46 9.41
N ALA A 40 -7.61 -11.45 10.13
CA ALA A 40 -7.66 -11.09 11.55
C ALA A 40 -6.75 -11.96 12.44
N THR A 41 -6.54 -13.23 12.07
CA THR A 41 -5.65 -14.15 12.81
C THR A 41 -4.20 -13.67 12.88
N PHE A 42 -3.79 -12.75 12.00
CA PHE A 42 -2.43 -12.24 11.94
C PHE A 42 -2.28 -10.82 12.49
N ASP A 43 -3.35 -10.14 12.91
CA ASP A 43 -3.32 -8.71 13.26
C ASP A 43 -2.26 -8.39 14.35
N SER A 44 -2.08 -9.28 15.32
CA SER A 44 -1.10 -9.13 16.42
C SER A 44 0.14 -10.03 16.31
N GLN A 45 0.49 -10.49 15.09
CA GLN A 45 1.60 -11.41 14.85
C GLN A 45 2.53 -10.92 13.74
N SER A 46 3.72 -11.49 13.60
CA SER A 46 4.64 -11.17 12.50
C SER A 46 4.13 -11.60 11.12
N GLY A 47 3.19 -12.55 11.04
CA GLY A 47 2.48 -12.85 9.78
C GLY A 47 1.56 -11.72 9.31
N GLY A 48 0.84 -11.97 8.22
CA GLY A 48 -0.11 -11.01 7.65
C GLY A 48 0.39 -10.32 6.39
N VAL A 49 -0.14 -9.13 6.13
CA VAL A 49 0.15 -8.31 4.94
C VAL A 49 0.79 -7.01 5.35
N TYR A 50 1.88 -6.64 4.68
CA TYR A 50 2.56 -5.36 4.84
C TYR A 50 2.59 -4.66 3.48
N LYS A 51 2.36 -3.35 3.48
CA LYS A 51 2.29 -2.55 2.26
C LYS A 51 3.15 -1.32 2.45
N GLY A 52 3.78 -0.89 1.36
CA GLY A 52 4.71 0.23 1.43
C GLY A 52 5.09 0.81 0.10
N SER A 53 5.70 1.99 0.14
CA SER A 53 6.21 2.71 -1.02
C SER A 53 7.73 2.61 -1.10
N LEU A 54 8.28 2.64 -2.30
CA LEU A 54 9.71 2.70 -2.55
C LEU A 54 10.10 4.11 -3.00
N THR A 55 11.18 4.66 -2.44
CA THR A 55 11.69 6.00 -2.75
C THR A 55 13.14 5.95 -3.18
N GLY A 56 13.53 6.82 -4.12
CA GLY A 56 14.73 6.71 -4.95
C GLY A 56 14.35 6.71 -6.45
N SER A 57 13.13 6.25 -6.75
CA SER A 57 12.46 6.44 -8.04
C SER A 57 10.96 6.65 -7.82
N SER A 58 10.16 5.59 -7.95
CA SER A 58 8.70 5.55 -7.77
C SER A 58 8.28 4.10 -7.65
N GLY A 59 7.27 3.77 -6.84
CA GLY A 59 6.81 2.39 -6.73
C GLY A 59 6.17 2.02 -5.40
N TYR A 60 5.57 0.83 -5.39
CA TYR A 60 5.02 0.20 -4.19
C TYR A 60 5.49 -1.24 -4.08
N PHE A 61 5.29 -1.81 -2.89
CA PHE A 61 5.45 -3.23 -2.65
C PHE A 61 4.41 -3.75 -1.65
N VAL A 62 4.19 -5.06 -1.70
CA VAL A 62 3.37 -5.81 -0.75
C VAL A 62 4.16 -7.01 -0.28
N VAL A 63 4.42 -7.10 1.02
CA VAL A 63 4.92 -8.32 1.68
C VAL A 63 3.72 -9.14 2.13
N ASN A 64 3.62 -10.38 1.69
CA ASN A 64 2.56 -11.30 2.11
C ASN A 64 3.17 -12.49 2.85
N LEU A 65 3.00 -12.50 4.17
CA LEU A 65 3.47 -13.53 5.10
C LEU A 65 2.34 -14.43 5.60
N GLN A 66 1.09 -14.18 5.17
CA GLN A 66 -0.07 -15.05 5.47
C GLN A 66 -0.32 -16.11 4.38
N ALA A 67 0.36 -16.01 3.24
CA ALA A 67 0.34 -17.02 2.20
C ALA A 67 1.14 -18.27 2.61
N THR A 68 0.77 -19.44 2.06
CA THR A 68 1.50 -20.70 2.28
C THR A 68 2.98 -20.59 1.93
N LYS A 69 3.32 -19.78 0.92
CA LYS A 69 4.68 -19.41 0.56
C LYS A 69 4.82 -17.89 0.69
N PRO A 70 5.60 -17.37 1.66
CA PRO A 70 5.83 -15.94 1.78
C PRO A 70 6.44 -15.33 0.52
N PHE A 71 5.97 -14.15 0.14
CA PHE A 71 6.45 -13.43 -1.05
C PHE A 71 6.40 -11.91 -0.86
N ILE A 72 7.12 -11.21 -1.73
CA ILE A 72 6.97 -9.78 -1.99
C ILE A 72 6.52 -9.61 -3.43
N ILE A 73 5.50 -8.81 -3.67
CA ILE A 73 5.29 -8.22 -5.00
C ILE A 73 5.69 -6.76 -4.96
N TYR A 74 6.24 -6.25 -6.05
CA TYR A 74 6.57 -4.83 -6.15
C TYR A 74 6.39 -4.34 -7.59
N GLN A 75 6.28 -3.02 -7.69
CA GLN A 75 6.29 -2.31 -8.94
C GLN A 75 7.29 -1.16 -8.80
N TRP A 76 8.16 -0.99 -9.78
CA TRP A 76 9.26 -0.03 -9.77
C TRP A 76 9.18 0.93 -10.97
N THR A 77 9.59 2.18 -10.76
CA THR A 77 9.63 3.32 -11.71
C THR A 77 8.28 3.89 -12.17
N THR A 78 7.26 3.08 -12.44
CA THR A 78 5.96 3.57 -12.93
C THR A 78 4.79 2.78 -12.37
N PRO A 79 3.69 3.45 -11.95
CA PRO A 79 2.46 2.78 -11.48
C PRO A 79 1.74 1.90 -12.52
N SER A 80 2.16 1.97 -13.79
CA SER A 80 1.66 1.13 -14.89
C SER A 80 2.66 0.08 -15.37
N GLY A 81 3.82 -0.05 -14.71
CA GLY A 81 4.84 -1.05 -15.04
C GLY A 81 4.41 -2.47 -14.68
N ASN A 82 5.22 -3.46 -15.05
CA ASN A 82 5.00 -4.84 -14.65
C ASN A 82 5.12 -4.98 -13.12
N ILE A 83 4.30 -5.86 -12.56
CA ILE A 83 4.41 -6.28 -11.16
C ILE A 83 5.36 -7.47 -11.13
N ASP A 84 6.47 -7.32 -10.43
CA ASP A 84 7.44 -8.38 -10.21
C ASP A 84 7.20 -9.06 -8.87
N SER A 85 7.70 -10.29 -8.73
CA SER A 85 7.56 -11.09 -7.52
C SER A 85 8.90 -11.61 -7.03
N LEU A 86 9.10 -11.52 -5.72
CA LEU A 86 10.25 -12.06 -5.01
C LEU A 86 9.78 -13.12 -4.03
N PHE A 87 10.56 -14.19 -3.94
CA PHE A 87 10.30 -15.28 -3.01
C PHE A 87 11.47 -15.43 -2.04
N THR A 88 11.22 -16.07 -0.91
CA THR A 88 12.25 -16.33 0.09
C THR A 88 12.38 -17.82 0.39
N SER A 89 13.62 -18.26 0.59
CA SER A 89 13.96 -19.51 1.28
C SER A 89 14.39 -19.26 2.73
N SER A 90 14.58 -18.00 3.14
CA SER A 90 15.08 -17.59 4.46
C SER A 90 14.09 -17.90 5.60
N LEU A 91 12.83 -18.19 5.28
CA LEU A 91 11.74 -18.40 6.24
C LEU A 91 11.30 -19.87 6.32
N GLY A 92 12.14 -20.83 5.91
CA GLY A 92 11.74 -22.24 5.78
C GLY A 92 11.18 -22.91 7.06
N SER A 93 11.63 -22.48 8.25
CA SER A 93 11.13 -22.96 9.55
C SER A 93 10.38 -21.89 10.36
N TRP A 94 10.15 -20.73 9.76
CA TRP A 94 9.51 -19.62 10.45
C TRP A 94 8.00 -19.86 10.58
N THR A 95 7.44 -19.45 11.72
CA THR A 95 5.99 -19.42 11.94
C THR A 95 5.55 -18.04 12.41
N SER A 96 4.36 -17.61 12.00
CA SER A 96 3.76 -16.36 12.47
C SER A 96 3.76 -16.26 14.00
N GLY A 97 4.14 -15.10 14.51
CA GLY A 97 4.40 -14.87 15.94
C GLY A 97 5.89 -14.91 16.30
N GLN A 98 6.78 -15.36 15.40
CA GLN A 98 8.23 -15.24 15.55
C GLN A 98 8.74 -13.98 14.85
N ALA A 99 9.68 -13.27 15.47
CA ALA A 99 10.35 -12.14 14.83
C ALA A 99 11.12 -12.59 13.58
N ILE A 100 11.16 -11.73 12.58
CA ILE A 100 11.98 -11.90 11.37
C ILE A 100 13.08 -10.85 11.41
N THR A 101 14.32 -11.27 11.18
CA THR A 101 15.47 -10.37 11.05
C THR A 101 16.15 -10.61 9.72
N LYS A 102 16.11 -9.62 8.83
CA LYS A 102 16.77 -9.60 7.52
C LYS A 102 16.48 -10.82 6.64
N ALA A 103 15.22 -11.24 6.57
CA ALA A 103 14.81 -12.27 5.62
C ALA A 103 15.03 -11.77 4.19
N VAL A 104 15.69 -12.58 3.37
CA VAL A 104 16.06 -12.22 2.00
C VAL A 104 14.99 -12.71 1.04
N PHE A 105 14.42 -11.80 0.26
CA PHE A 105 13.54 -12.09 -0.85
C PHE A 105 14.26 -11.78 -2.15
N THR A 106 14.22 -12.71 -3.11
CA THR A 106 14.91 -12.58 -4.40
C THR A 106 13.94 -12.76 -5.56
N GLY A 107 14.02 -11.85 -6.53
CA GLY A 107 13.29 -11.88 -7.80
C GLY A 107 14.07 -12.59 -8.90
N SER A 108 13.36 -13.08 -9.93
CA SER A 108 13.99 -13.70 -11.10
C SER A 108 14.81 -12.73 -11.94
N ASP A 109 14.52 -11.44 -11.83
CA ASP A 109 15.25 -10.34 -12.46
C ASP A 109 16.59 -10.05 -11.76
N GLY A 110 16.81 -10.60 -10.55
CA GLY A 110 17.98 -10.35 -9.71
C GLY A 110 17.74 -9.30 -8.63
N SER A 111 16.52 -8.77 -8.48
CA SER A 111 16.17 -7.86 -7.38
C SER A 111 16.22 -8.56 -6.03
N VAL A 112 16.63 -7.84 -4.99
CA VAL A 112 16.78 -8.38 -3.62
C VAL A 112 16.26 -7.41 -2.58
N PHE A 113 15.39 -7.89 -1.70
CA PHE A 113 14.78 -7.11 -0.61
C PHE A 113 15.07 -7.80 0.72
N TRP A 114 15.50 -7.04 1.72
CA TRP A 114 15.72 -7.52 3.08
C TRP A 114 14.61 -7.02 3.99
N PHE A 115 13.82 -7.94 4.54
CA PHE A 115 12.67 -7.61 5.38
C PHE A 115 12.90 -8.02 6.83
N SER A 116 12.51 -7.16 7.76
CA SER A 116 12.48 -7.43 9.20
C SER A 116 11.14 -7.03 9.80
N VAL A 117 10.73 -7.74 10.86
CA VAL A 117 9.56 -7.38 11.67
C VAL A 117 9.62 -8.03 13.05
N GLY A 118 9.09 -7.36 14.07
CA GLY A 118 8.91 -7.93 15.38
C GLY A 118 7.87 -9.06 15.42
N ALA A 119 7.95 -9.89 16.45
CA ALA A 119 7.05 -11.04 16.68
C ALA A 119 5.55 -10.70 16.64
N ASN A 120 5.19 -9.49 17.07
CA ASN A 120 3.82 -8.98 17.09
C ASN A 120 3.42 -8.20 15.82
N GLY A 121 4.27 -8.15 14.80
CA GLY A 121 4.05 -7.36 13.58
C GLY A 121 4.43 -5.88 13.68
N SER A 122 4.98 -5.44 14.82
CA SER A 122 5.50 -4.08 14.99
C SER A 122 6.91 -3.93 14.43
N GLY A 123 7.32 -2.68 14.14
CA GLY A 123 8.68 -2.38 13.70
C GLY A 123 9.04 -3.04 12.37
N ALA A 124 8.07 -3.19 11.46
CA ALA A 124 8.35 -3.70 10.12
C ALA A 124 9.31 -2.74 9.38
N SER A 125 10.28 -3.31 8.67
CA SER A 125 11.23 -2.55 7.85
C SER A 125 11.58 -3.32 6.59
N ILE A 126 11.89 -2.56 5.53
CA ILE A 126 12.74 -3.05 4.45
C ILE A 126 14.12 -2.44 4.71
N ASP A 127 15.04 -3.27 5.17
CA ASP A 127 16.37 -2.84 5.63
C ASP A 127 17.28 -2.44 4.47
N SER A 128 17.07 -3.05 3.30
CA SER A 128 17.80 -2.77 2.07
C SER A 128 17.01 -3.25 0.86
N VAL A 129 17.23 -2.58 -0.27
CA VAL A 129 16.69 -2.91 -1.58
C VAL A 129 17.80 -2.83 -2.61
N PHE A 130 17.94 -3.88 -3.40
CA PHE A 130 18.77 -3.91 -4.59
C PHE A 130 17.88 -4.17 -5.80
N ILE A 131 17.97 -3.29 -6.81
CA ILE A 131 17.27 -3.43 -8.08
C ILE A 131 18.33 -3.33 -9.19
N PRO A 132 18.46 -4.35 -10.05
CA PRO A 132 19.43 -4.33 -11.15
C PRO A 132 19.30 -3.09 -12.03
N GLY A 133 20.43 -2.46 -12.32
CA GLY A 133 20.48 -1.24 -13.14
C GLY A 133 20.13 0.06 -12.40
N HIS A 134 19.67 0.02 -11.15
CA HIS A 134 19.49 1.22 -10.34
C HIS A 134 20.79 1.62 -9.64
N THR A 135 21.24 2.85 -9.84
CA THR A 135 22.40 3.41 -9.14
C THR A 135 21.91 4.35 -8.05
N GLY A 136 22.18 4.01 -6.80
CA GLY A 136 21.80 4.81 -5.63
C GLY A 136 20.92 4.06 -4.63
N PRO A 137 20.75 4.64 -3.43
CA PRO A 137 19.94 4.02 -2.38
C PRO A 137 18.46 4.01 -2.74
N VAL A 138 17.79 2.93 -2.38
CA VAL A 138 16.33 2.82 -2.42
C VAL A 138 15.83 2.68 -0.98
N TYR A 139 14.94 3.56 -0.59
CA TYR A 139 14.34 3.59 0.74
C TYR A 139 12.92 3.06 0.67
N ALA A 140 12.43 2.45 1.76
CA ALA A 140 11.06 1.99 1.84
C ALA A 140 10.37 2.58 3.06
N ALA A 141 9.12 2.99 2.87
CA ALA A 141 8.19 3.21 3.97
C ALA A 141 7.22 2.04 4.00
N ILE A 142 6.98 1.45 5.17
CA ILE A 142 6.19 0.24 5.31
C ILE A 142 5.24 0.33 6.49
N GLY A 143 4.03 -0.19 6.29
CA GLY A 143 3.08 -0.41 7.35
C GLY A 143 2.52 -1.82 7.30
N LYS A 144 2.03 -2.27 8.46
CA LYS A 144 1.24 -3.49 8.55
C LYS A 144 -0.23 -3.19 8.29
N GLU A 145 -0.83 -3.91 7.36
CA GLU A 145 -2.27 -3.86 7.14
C GLU A 145 -2.99 -4.72 8.18
N LEU A 146 -4.06 -4.18 8.75
CA LEU A 146 -4.91 -4.91 9.70
C LEU A 146 -6.17 -5.39 9.00
N SER A 147 -6.79 -6.46 9.50
CA SER A 147 -8.04 -6.98 8.95
C SER A 147 -9.20 -5.98 8.92
N THR A 148 -9.11 -4.94 9.76
CA THR A 148 -10.10 -3.85 9.87
C THR A 148 -9.64 -2.54 9.24
N SER A 149 -8.39 -2.44 8.79
CA SER A 149 -7.80 -1.17 8.35
C SER A 149 -6.85 -1.37 7.18
N GLN A 150 -7.27 -0.88 6.01
CA GLN A 150 -6.54 -0.99 4.76
C GLN A 150 -5.39 0.03 4.71
N ILE A 151 -4.23 -0.42 4.21
CA ILE A 151 -3.18 0.50 3.79
C ILE A 151 -3.40 0.89 2.32
N LYS A 152 -3.56 2.19 2.10
CA LYS A 152 -3.63 2.80 0.77
C LYS A 152 -2.33 3.53 0.49
N ILE A 153 -1.82 3.41 -0.74
CA ILE A 153 -0.59 4.09 -1.17
C ILE A 153 -0.94 5.04 -2.30
N PHE A 154 -0.43 6.26 -2.20
CA PHE A 154 -0.59 7.29 -3.21
C PHE A 154 0.79 7.73 -3.69
N GLN A 155 0.87 8.03 -4.98
CA GLN A 155 2.05 8.61 -5.59
C GLN A 155 1.67 9.83 -6.41
N GLY A 156 2.52 10.85 -6.39
CA GLY A 156 2.33 12.02 -7.22
C GLY A 156 3.47 13.00 -7.16
N THR A 157 3.15 14.28 -7.25
CA THR A 157 4.14 15.35 -7.32
C THR A 157 3.91 16.44 -6.28
N GLY A 158 5.02 16.98 -5.76
CA GLY A 158 5.07 18.23 -5.04
C GLY A 158 5.71 19.27 -5.96
N THR A 159 4.97 20.32 -6.29
CA THR A 159 5.46 21.42 -7.13
C THR A 159 5.57 22.70 -6.34
N THR A 160 6.65 23.44 -6.54
CA THR A 160 6.95 24.67 -5.80
C THR A 160 7.38 25.76 -6.76
N SER A 161 7.10 27.00 -6.40
CA SER A 161 7.63 28.19 -7.05
C SER A 161 8.43 28.99 -6.03
N GLY A 162 9.71 29.22 -6.32
CA GLY A 162 10.63 29.91 -5.41
C GLY A 162 12.08 29.49 -5.63
N ALA A 163 13.00 30.45 -5.49
CA ALA A 163 14.43 30.16 -5.58
C ALA A 163 14.87 29.28 -4.41
N GLY A 164 15.57 28.17 -4.70
CA GLY A 164 16.02 27.21 -3.69
C GLY A 164 15.00 26.14 -3.29
N CYS A 165 13.85 26.08 -3.97
CA CYS A 165 12.85 25.04 -3.76
C CYS A 165 12.86 24.01 -4.91
N TYR A 166 12.68 22.73 -4.58
CA TYR A 166 12.76 21.63 -5.55
C TYR A 166 11.39 20.95 -5.73
N ASN A 167 11.09 20.62 -6.98
CA ASN A 167 9.96 19.77 -7.34
C ASN A 167 10.31 18.29 -7.14
N GLY A 168 9.28 17.45 -7.06
CA GLY A 168 9.39 16.05 -7.46
C GLY A 168 8.38 15.12 -6.78
N ILE A 169 8.76 13.86 -6.53
CA ILE A 169 7.84 12.75 -6.32
C ILE A 169 7.42 12.63 -4.85
N VAL A 170 6.11 12.51 -4.61
CA VAL A 170 5.51 12.30 -3.28
C VAL A 170 5.01 10.86 -3.19
N ASN A 171 5.34 10.14 -2.11
CA ASN A 171 4.72 8.89 -1.75
C ASN A 171 3.98 9.03 -0.42
N LEU A 172 2.69 8.70 -0.38
CA LEU A 172 1.88 8.76 0.84
C LEU A 172 1.37 7.36 1.14
N TRP A 173 1.37 6.97 2.41
CA TRP A 173 0.64 5.77 2.83
C TRP A 173 -0.29 6.09 4.00
N MET A 174 -1.50 5.56 3.92
CA MET A 174 -2.55 5.79 4.91
C MET A 174 -3.07 4.48 5.43
N ASN A 175 -3.16 4.35 6.75
CA ASN A 175 -3.80 3.23 7.43
C ASN A 175 -5.18 3.69 7.95
N SER A 176 -6.20 3.61 7.07
CA SER A 176 -7.55 4.18 7.26
C SER A 176 -7.58 5.62 7.84
N THR A 177 -8.73 6.06 8.38
CA THR A 177 -8.99 7.43 8.85
C THR A 177 -8.22 7.83 10.12
N THR A 178 -7.45 6.92 10.72
CA THR A 178 -6.84 7.12 12.04
C THR A 178 -5.33 7.32 12.04
N GLY A 179 -4.65 7.15 10.90
CA GLY A 179 -3.22 7.41 10.81
C GLY A 179 -2.70 7.45 9.39
N ALA A 180 -2.02 8.54 9.03
CA ALA A 180 -1.28 8.67 7.77
C ALA A 180 0.20 8.87 8.06
N TYR A 181 1.03 8.46 7.11
CA TYR A 181 2.44 8.75 7.09
C TYR A 181 2.78 9.21 5.66
N ALA A 182 3.43 10.36 5.53
CA ALA A 182 3.94 10.81 4.24
C ALA A 182 5.43 10.55 4.15
N TYR A 183 5.86 10.18 2.95
CA TYR A 183 7.25 10.21 2.54
C TYR A 183 7.35 11.06 1.27
N LEU A 184 7.85 12.30 1.40
CA LEU A 184 8.14 13.13 0.23
C LEU A 184 9.53 12.75 -0.29
N GLY A 185 9.60 12.34 -1.56
CA GLY A 185 10.73 11.65 -2.16
C GLY A 185 11.57 12.53 -3.08
N THR A 186 11.86 13.77 -2.70
CA THR A 186 12.66 14.66 -3.53
C THR A 186 13.93 15.04 -2.80
N SER A 187 15.01 14.34 -3.13
CA SER A 187 16.39 14.71 -2.78
C SER A 187 16.63 14.97 -1.28
N GLY A 188 16.83 13.90 -0.51
CA GLY A 188 17.61 13.95 0.74
C GLY A 188 16.99 14.64 1.97
N ASP A 189 15.92 15.43 1.83
CA ASP A 189 15.41 16.29 2.89
C ASP A 189 13.94 16.03 3.22
N PHE A 190 13.54 14.84 3.68
CA PHE A 190 12.19 14.70 4.27
C PHE A 190 12.14 13.84 5.53
N GLY A 191 11.57 14.44 6.56
CA GLY A 191 11.30 13.84 7.85
C GLY A 191 10.15 12.83 7.75
N SER A 192 10.45 11.59 8.10
CA SER A 192 9.43 10.66 8.54
C SER A 192 8.72 11.26 9.76
N GLY A 193 7.39 11.35 9.71
CA GLY A 193 6.61 11.88 10.81
C GLY A 193 5.19 11.33 10.78
N PRO A 194 4.58 11.09 11.95
CA PRO A 194 3.16 10.78 12.00
C PRO A 194 2.37 11.97 11.44
N LEU A 195 1.48 11.70 10.49
CA LEU A 195 0.48 12.66 10.03
C LEU A 195 -0.84 12.39 10.76
N SER A 196 -1.56 13.45 11.06
CA SER A 196 -2.91 13.32 11.60
C SER A 196 -3.92 13.29 10.46
N VAL A 197 -4.90 12.39 10.57
CA VAL A 197 -6.02 12.27 9.61
C VAL A 197 -7.31 12.54 10.38
N SER A 198 -8.15 13.43 9.85
CA SER A 198 -9.48 13.72 10.37
C SER A 198 -10.45 13.87 9.21
N GLY A 199 -11.33 12.88 9.04
CA GLY A 199 -12.20 12.79 7.87
C GLY A 199 -11.39 12.71 6.58
N ASN A 200 -11.63 13.65 5.66
CA ASN A 200 -10.91 13.75 4.40
C ASN A 200 -9.68 14.66 4.47
N THR A 201 -9.30 15.10 5.67
CA THR A 201 -8.18 16.04 5.86
C THR A 201 -6.98 15.32 6.45
N VAL A 202 -5.81 15.55 5.88
CA VAL A 202 -4.52 15.11 6.42
C VAL A 202 -3.72 16.36 6.78
N THR A 203 -3.28 16.47 8.04
CA THR A 203 -2.50 17.61 8.51
C THR A 203 -1.06 17.19 8.77
N THR A 204 -0.13 17.93 8.17
CA THR A 204 1.31 17.79 8.41
C THR A 204 1.74 18.75 9.51
N GLY A 205 2.58 18.27 10.43
CA GLY A 205 3.11 19.08 11.51
C GLY A 205 3.94 18.27 12.48
N ASN A 206 5.26 18.30 12.28
CA ASN A 206 6.21 18.03 13.37
C ASN A 206 6.56 19.40 13.97
N GLY A 207 6.61 19.57 15.29
CA GLY A 207 6.84 20.88 15.92
C GLY A 207 8.26 21.46 15.77
N GLY A 208 8.98 21.18 14.67
CA GLY A 208 10.37 21.57 14.45
C GLY A 208 10.55 22.82 13.58
N ASN A 209 11.71 23.47 13.70
CA ASN A 209 12.04 24.72 13.01
C ASN A 209 12.15 24.61 11.47
N ASN A 210 12.23 23.40 10.92
CA ASN A 210 12.25 23.07 9.49
C ASN A 210 11.07 22.16 9.09
N SER A 211 10.06 22.05 9.94
CA SER A 211 8.95 21.16 9.68
C SER A 211 7.95 21.78 8.72
N GLU A 212 7.51 20.98 7.75
CA GLU A 212 6.47 21.36 6.82
C GLU A 212 5.10 21.21 7.49
N ASN A 213 4.36 22.31 7.49
CA ASN A 213 3.00 22.38 7.98
C ASN A 213 2.07 22.62 6.81
N GLY A 214 0.92 21.97 6.84
CA GLY A 214 0.00 22.06 5.74
C GLY A 214 -1.16 21.11 5.86
N THR A 215 -2.03 21.20 4.87
CA THR A 215 -3.26 20.46 4.81
C THR A 215 -3.38 19.83 3.43
N LEU A 216 -3.59 18.51 3.43
CA LEU A 216 -3.96 17.74 2.26
C LEU A 216 -5.41 17.28 2.39
N THR A 217 -6.09 17.20 1.27
CA THR A 217 -7.48 16.76 1.15
C THR A 217 -7.52 15.49 0.33
N ILE A 218 -8.15 14.46 0.89
CA ILE A 218 -8.48 13.20 0.24
C ILE A 218 -9.77 13.42 -0.55
N SER A 219 -9.75 13.07 -1.83
CA SER A 219 -10.94 13.14 -2.68
C SER A 219 -12.09 12.31 -2.10
N SER A 220 -13.33 12.66 -2.45
CA SER A 220 -14.51 11.95 -1.95
C SER A 220 -14.55 10.46 -2.32
N ASP A 221 -13.92 10.09 -3.44
CA ASP A 221 -13.77 8.70 -3.88
C ASP A 221 -12.54 8.00 -3.25
N GLY A 222 -11.71 8.72 -2.50
CA GLY A 222 -10.49 8.21 -1.87
C GLY A 222 -9.38 7.84 -2.86
N MET A 223 -9.45 8.33 -4.10
CA MET A 223 -8.52 8.00 -5.18
C MET A 223 -7.39 9.01 -5.36
N SER A 224 -7.51 10.21 -4.81
CA SER A 224 -6.46 11.21 -4.87
C SER A 224 -6.32 11.99 -3.56
N ILE A 225 -5.12 12.56 -3.39
CA ILE A 225 -4.77 13.45 -2.30
C ILE A 225 -4.17 14.71 -2.92
N SER A 226 -4.65 15.88 -2.53
CA SER A 226 -4.10 17.14 -2.99
C SER A 226 -4.12 18.21 -1.91
N GLY A 227 -3.22 19.18 -1.98
CA GLY A 227 -3.19 20.27 -1.02
C GLY A 227 -1.89 21.02 -1.04
N THR A 228 -1.57 21.67 0.07
CA THR A 228 -0.33 22.43 0.19
C THR A 228 0.38 22.10 1.48
N VAL A 229 1.70 21.96 1.40
CA VAL A 229 2.59 21.85 2.55
C VAL A 229 3.66 22.92 2.43
N SER A 230 3.96 23.58 3.53
CA SER A 230 4.89 24.72 3.55
C SER A 230 5.85 24.61 4.72
N ASN A 231 7.13 24.90 4.48
CA ASN A 231 8.09 25.26 5.52
C ASN A 231 8.36 26.78 5.48
N LYS A 232 9.37 27.25 6.21
CA LYS A 232 9.73 28.69 6.25
C LYS A 232 10.16 29.27 4.90
N SER A 233 10.60 28.45 3.95
CA SER A 233 11.23 28.88 2.71
C SER A 233 10.50 28.43 1.44
N CYS A 234 9.73 27.35 1.50
CA CYS A 234 9.08 26.74 0.35
C CYS A 234 7.61 26.39 0.65
N THR A 235 6.78 26.49 -0.39
CA THR A 235 5.41 25.98 -0.39
C THR A 235 5.26 25.04 -1.57
N HIS A 236 4.89 23.79 -1.28
CA HIS A 236 4.66 22.76 -2.27
C HIS A 236 3.17 22.51 -2.43
N ALA A 237 2.69 22.61 -3.67
CA ALA A 237 1.41 22.08 -4.07
C ALA A 237 1.56 20.57 -4.32
N ILE A 238 0.88 19.77 -3.51
CA ILE A 238 0.89 18.31 -3.59
C ILE A 238 -0.31 17.85 -4.42
N SER A 239 -0.07 16.91 -5.33
CA SER A 239 -1.10 16.18 -6.06
C SER A 239 -0.67 14.73 -6.24
N ALA A 240 -1.40 13.78 -5.64
CA ALA A 240 -1.09 12.36 -5.68
C ALA A 240 -2.33 11.51 -5.97
N THR A 241 -2.13 10.40 -6.68
CA THR A 241 -3.16 9.42 -7.04
C THR A 241 -2.87 8.11 -6.37
N ARG A 242 -3.93 7.39 -5.98
CA ARG A 242 -3.83 6.07 -5.38
C ARG A 242 -3.25 5.06 -6.37
N ILE A 243 -2.24 4.34 -5.93
CA ILE A 243 -1.55 3.28 -6.68
C ILE A 243 -1.68 1.90 -6.02
N LEU A 244 -2.08 1.84 -4.74
CA LEU A 244 -2.41 0.60 -4.02
C LEU A 244 -3.54 0.82 -3.00
#